data_AF-F0YKI8-F1
#
_entry.id   AF-F0YKI8-F1
#
_cell.length_a   1.000
_cell.length_b   1.000
_cell.length_c   1.000
_cell.angle_alpha   90.00
_cell.angle_beta   90.00
_cell.angle_gamma   90.00
#
_symmetry.space_group_name_H-M   'P 1'
#
loop_
_entity.id
_entity.type
_entity.pdbx_description
1 polymer ?
#
loop_
_entity_poly.entity_id
_entity_poly.type
_entity_poly.pdbx_seq_one_letter_code
_entity_poly.pdbx_strand_id
1 'polypeptide(L)'
;MARIAALIVALFASASALAPTRRNFLGKVAGAVTGASVAAPALADTDYAGLPYLGGSSKIDINNANIRVYAKLPGMYPGAAGKIASNGPYKSVSDVYNIKGLKDAEKAAIKKYESRFITLEPAPMYVIDRMNNGLYR
;
A
#
# COMPACT_ATOMS: atom_id res chain seq x y z
N MET A 1 74.52 3.93 -15.66
CA MET A 1 74.63 3.82 -17.13
C MET A 1 73.66 2.75 -17.60
N ALA A 2 72.78 3.12 -18.53
CA ALA A 2 71.70 2.29 -19.05
C ALA A 2 72.14 1.58 -20.36
N ARG A 3 71.49 0.45 -20.68
CA ARG A 3 70.69 0.18 -21.91
C ARG A 3 70.75 -1.31 -22.31
N ILE A 4 69.65 -2.06 -22.16
CA ILE A 4 68.58 -2.37 -23.16
C ILE A 4 68.92 -3.56 -24.07
N ALA A 5 68.11 -4.63 -23.99
CA ALA A 5 67.58 -5.45 -25.10
C ALA A 5 66.52 -6.41 -24.50
N ALA A 6 65.21 -6.24 -24.67
CA ALA A 6 64.39 -6.43 -25.86
C ALA A 6 63.75 -7.85 -25.94
N LEU A 7 62.41 -7.83 -25.98
CA LEU A 7 61.54 -8.57 -26.89
C LEU A 7 61.02 -10.00 -26.55
N ILE A 8 59.75 -10.04 -26.12
CA ILE A 8 58.58 -10.81 -26.62
C ILE A 8 58.81 -12.26 -27.13
N VAL A 9 58.15 -13.25 -26.53
CA VAL A 9 57.05 -14.09 -27.11
C VAL A 9 56.76 -15.33 -26.21
N ALA A 10 55.48 -15.39 -25.81
CA ALA A 10 54.60 -16.49 -25.39
C ALA A 10 55.11 -17.96 -25.34
N LEU A 11 54.69 -18.69 -24.29
CA LEU A 11 53.78 -19.86 -24.45
C LEU A 11 53.20 -20.36 -23.10
N PHE A 12 51.86 -20.32 -23.01
CA PHE A 12 50.92 -21.16 -22.25
C PHE A 12 51.40 -22.07 -21.09
N ALA A 13 50.91 -21.76 -19.89
CA ALA A 13 50.27 -22.64 -18.89
C ALA A 13 50.18 -21.83 -17.58
N SER A 14 49.10 -21.71 -16.83
CA SER A 14 47.91 -22.53 -16.66
C SER A 14 46.88 -21.66 -15.96
N ALA A 15 45.68 -21.56 -16.54
CA ALA A 15 44.53 -21.02 -15.84
C ALA A 15 44.03 -22.05 -14.84
N SER A 16 44.04 -21.76 -13.54
CA SER A 16 43.00 -22.26 -12.64
C SER A 16 43.04 -21.66 -11.24
N ALA A 17 41.82 -21.31 -10.80
CA ALA A 17 41.36 -21.25 -9.43
C ALA A 17 41.76 -20.03 -8.58
N LEU A 18 40.94 -18.97 -8.66
CA LEU A 18 40.25 -18.46 -7.46
C LEU A 18 39.05 -17.57 -7.85
N ALA A 19 37.95 -18.19 -8.26
CA ALA A 19 36.63 -17.55 -8.21
C ALA A 19 35.84 -18.26 -7.10
N PRO A 20 35.49 -17.59 -5.99
CA PRO A 20 34.68 -18.21 -4.97
C PRO A 20 33.30 -18.51 -5.57
N THR A 21 33.02 -19.79 -5.79
CA THR A 21 31.71 -20.24 -6.27
C THR A 21 30.67 -19.89 -5.21
N ARG A 22 29.50 -19.39 -5.63
CA ARG A 22 28.38 -18.98 -4.76
C ARG A 22 28.00 -19.99 -3.67
N ARG A 23 28.33 -21.26 -3.89
CA ARG A 23 28.19 -22.38 -2.95
C ARG A 23 28.99 -22.20 -1.65
N ASN A 24 30.20 -21.65 -1.71
CA ASN A 24 31.02 -21.38 -0.51
C ASN A 24 30.51 -20.19 0.32
N PHE A 25 29.81 -19.24 -0.32
CA PHE A 25 29.17 -18.12 0.38
C PHE A 25 27.93 -18.61 1.16
N LEU A 26 27.12 -19.48 0.55
CA LEU A 26 25.95 -20.09 1.20
C LEU A 26 26.33 -20.99 2.38
N GLY A 27 27.46 -21.71 2.29
CA GLY A 27 27.95 -22.57 3.38
C GLY A 27 28.43 -21.81 4.63
N LYS A 28 28.85 -20.54 4.49
CA LYS A 28 29.32 -19.71 5.63
C LYS A 28 28.20 -18.90 6.29
N VAL A 29 27.11 -18.60 5.57
CA VAL A 29 25.96 -17.87 6.13
C VAL A 29 24.98 -18.81 6.86
N ALA A 30 24.97 -20.10 6.52
CA ALA A 30 24.11 -21.11 7.15
C ALA A 30 24.38 -21.32 8.66
N GLY A 31 25.53 -20.91 9.19
CA GLY A 31 25.92 -21.12 10.58
C GLY A 31 25.66 -19.95 11.55
N ALA A 32 25.13 -18.81 11.08
CA ALA A 32 25.01 -17.59 11.88
C ALA A 32 23.56 -17.07 12.01
N VAL A 33 22.56 -17.95 11.96
CA VAL A 33 21.15 -17.60 12.19
C VAL A 33 20.56 -18.49 13.29
N THR A 34 21.21 -18.54 14.45
CA THR A 34 20.63 -19.09 15.69
C THR A 34 19.89 -18.01 16.50
N GLY A 35 19.40 -16.98 15.83
CA GLY A 35 18.39 -16.07 16.38
C GLY A 35 17.03 -16.54 15.89
N ALA A 36 16.43 -17.50 16.60
CA ALA A 36 15.06 -17.91 16.36
C ALA A 36 14.14 -16.71 16.59
N SER A 37 13.81 -15.99 15.52
CA SER A 37 12.56 -15.25 15.47
C SER A 37 11.45 -16.28 15.52
N VAL A 38 10.97 -16.56 16.74
CA VAL A 38 9.70 -17.25 16.92
C VAL A 38 8.68 -16.39 16.18
N ALA A 39 8.29 -16.83 14.99
CA ALA A 39 7.21 -16.18 14.27
C ALA A 39 5.99 -16.28 15.17
N ALA A 40 5.58 -15.13 15.75
CA ALA A 40 4.29 -15.05 16.42
C ALA A 40 3.25 -15.60 15.44
N PRO A 41 2.29 -16.42 15.89
CA PRO A 41 1.25 -16.91 15.01
C PRO A 41 0.60 -15.70 14.34
N ALA A 42 0.55 -15.70 13.01
CA ALA A 42 -0.24 -14.74 12.26
C ALA A 42 -1.70 -15.05 12.59
N LEU A 43 -2.22 -14.45 13.66
CA LEU A 43 -3.62 -14.53 14.01
C LEU A 43 -4.39 -13.82 12.90
N ALA A 44 -5.26 -14.54 12.20
CA ALA A 44 -6.19 -13.92 11.27
C ALA A 44 -7.10 -13.00 12.09
N ASP A 45 -7.10 -11.71 11.75
CA ASP A 45 -8.06 -10.78 12.31
C ASP A 45 -9.43 -11.13 11.73
N THR A 46 -10.25 -11.79 12.54
CA THR A 46 -11.57 -12.30 12.13
C THR A 46 -12.66 -11.25 12.28
N ASP A 47 -12.44 -10.27 13.17
CA ASP A 47 -13.41 -9.26 13.54
C ASP A 47 -12.89 -7.86 13.22
N TYR A 48 -13.45 -7.25 12.17
CA TYR A 48 -13.18 -5.84 11.88
C TYR A 48 -14.22 -4.95 12.56
N ALA A 49 -13.83 -4.26 13.63
CA ALA A 49 -14.71 -3.36 14.37
C ALA A 49 -15.33 -2.24 13.50
N GLY A 50 -14.66 -1.87 12.41
CA GLY A 50 -15.14 -0.85 11.47
C GLY A 50 -16.20 -1.35 10.47
N LEU A 51 -16.51 -2.65 10.44
CA LEU A 51 -17.39 -3.27 9.44
C LEU A 51 -18.78 -2.60 9.32
N PRO A 52 -19.46 -2.21 10.42
CA PRO A 52 -20.76 -1.52 10.31
C PRO A 52 -20.68 -0.21 9.50
N TYR A 53 -19.54 0.49 9.52
CA TYR A 53 -19.36 1.78 8.85
C TYR A 53 -19.04 1.66 7.36
N LEU A 54 -18.90 0.43 6.85
CA LEU A 54 -18.71 0.14 5.42
C LEU A 54 -20.02 0.03 4.64
N GLY A 55 -21.13 0.49 5.23
CA GLY A 55 -22.44 0.58 4.59
C GLY A 55 -23.60 -0.06 5.36
N GLY A 56 -23.33 -0.67 6.52
CA GLY A 56 -24.34 -1.25 7.41
C GLY A 56 -24.99 -0.25 8.38
N SER A 57 -24.34 0.88 8.66
CA SER A 57 -24.81 1.87 9.64
C SER A 57 -25.21 3.21 8.99
N SER A 58 -25.72 4.13 9.80
CA SER A 58 -25.97 5.52 9.38
C SER A 58 -24.66 6.31 9.18
N LYS A 59 -23.60 5.95 9.91
CA LYS A 59 -22.26 6.52 9.76
C LYS A 59 -21.48 5.81 8.66
N ILE A 60 -20.65 6.56 7.95
CA ILE A 60 -19.81 6.09 6.85
C ILE A 60 -18.37 6.44 7.16
N ASP A 61 -17.52 5.42 7.17
CA ASP A 61 -16.09 5.62 7.30
C ASP A 61 -15.49 5.97 5.93
N ILE A 62 -15.11 7.23 5.77
CA ILE A 62 -14.67 7.76 4.47
C ILE A 62 -13.29 7.24 4.06
N ASN A 63 -12.52 6.67 4.98
CA ASN A 63 -11.19 6.10 4.71
C ASN A 63 -11.26 4.67 4.17
N ASN A 64 -12.29 3.91 4.52
CA ASN A 64 -12.37 2.48 4.20
C ASN A 64 -13.58 2.09 3.34
N ALA A 65 -14.69 2.83 3.42
CA ALA A 65 -15.91 2.43 2.72
C ALA A 65 -15.82 2.57 1.19
N ASN A 66 -16.38 1.60 0.48
CA ASN A 66 -16.48 1.60 -0.98
C ASN A 66 -17.45 2.69 -1.49
N ILE A 67 -17.14 3.25 -2.67
CA ILE A 67 -17.89 4.32 -3.33
C ILE A 67 -19.42 4.08 -3.43
N ARG A 68 -19.86 2.81 -3.49
CA ARG A 68 -21.28 2.44 -3.55
C ARG A 68 -22.06 2.88 -2.31
N VAL A 69 -21.43 3.00 -1.14
CA VAL A 69 -22.13 3.42 0.08
C VAL A 69 -22.70 4.83 -0.04
N TYR A 70 -22.05 5.69 -0.81
CA TYR A 70 -22.47 7.08 -1.03
C TYR A 70 -23.68 7.19 -1.96
N ALA A 71 -24.04 6.13 -2.70
CA ALA A 71 -25.29 6.12 -3.48
C ALA A 71 -26.54 6.23 -2.59
N LYS A 72 -26.42 5.89 -1.29
CA LYS A 72 -27.47 6.11 -0.27
C LYS A 72 -27.65 7.58 0.12
N LEU A 73 -26.78 8.48 -0.38
CA LEU A 73 -26.76 9.90 -0.09
C LEU A 73 -27.09 10.70 -1.36
N PRO A 74 -28.35 11.11 -1.56
CA PRO A 74 -28.75 11.86 -2.76
C PRO A 74 -27.86 13.09 -2.99
N GLY A 75 -27.28 13.19 -4.19
CA GLY A 75 -26.36 14.26 -4.60
C GLY A 75 -24.87 13.95 -4.44
N MET A 76 -24.48 12.88 -3.73
CA MET A 76 -23.06 12.53 -3.54
C MET A 76 -22.47 11.76 -4.72
N TYR A 77 -23.20 10.80 -5.29
CA TYR A 77 -22.73 9.96 -6.38
C TYR A 77 -23.12 10.54 -7.76
N PRO A 78 -22.23 10.51 -8.77
CA PRO A 78 -20.83 10.05 -8.72
C PRO A 78 -19.82 11.12 -8.27
N GLY A 79 -20.18 12.41 -8.29
CA GLY A 79 -19.25 13.54 -8.15
C GLY A 79 -18.43 13.56 -6.84
N ALA A 80 -19.04 14.03 -5.75
CA ALA A 80 -18.37 14.12 -4.45
C ALA A 80 -17.87 12.76 -3.95
N ALA A 81 -18.66 11.70 -4.15
CA ALA A 81 -18.33 10.34 -3.76
C ALA A 81 -17.04 9.83 -4.44
N GLY A 82 -16.93 10.01 -5.76
CA GLY A 82 -15.74 9.62 -6.51
C GLY A 82 -14.50 10.37 -6.04
N LYS A 83 -14.62 11.67 -5.78
CA LYS A 83 -13.52 12.48 -5.28
C LYS A 83 -13.07 12.06 -3.88
N ILE A 84 -13.99 11.78 -2.97
CA ILE A 84 -13.67 11.26 -1.64
C ILE A 84 -12.96 9.90 -1.74
N ALA A 85 -13.51 8.99 -2.56
CA ALA A 85 -12.94 7.66 -2.75
C ALA A 85 -11.55 7.69 -3.39
N SER A 86 -11.28 8.63 -4.31
CA SER A 86 -9.99 8.76 -5.01
C SER A 86 -8.88 9.42 -4.18
N ASN A 87 -9.20 10.29 -3.23
CA ASN A 87 -8.22 11.20 -2.62
C ASN A 87 -7.91 10.91 -1.14
N GLY A 88 -8.64 9.99 -0.51
CA GLY A 88 -8.32 9.55 0.85
C GLY A 88 -6.97 8.79 0.92
N PRO A 89 -6.47 8.49 2.13
CA PRO A 89 -7.13 8.66 3.42
C PRO A 89 -7.09 10.09 3.97
N TYR A 90 -7.97 10.36 4.94
CA TYR A 90 -8.13 11.63 5.63
C TYR A 90 -7.85 11.47 7.11
N LYS A 91 -7.24 12.49 7.75
CA LYS A 91 -7.04 12.49 9.21
C LYS A 91 -8.32 12.85 9.95
N SER A 92 -9.13 13.69 9.32
CA SER A 92 -10.40 14.20 9.84
C SER A 92 -11.41 14.38 8.71
N VAL A 93 -12.69 14.47 9.05
CA VAL A 93 -13.75 14.75 8.06
C VAL A 93 -13.53 16.09 7.36
N SER A 94 -13.01 17.10 8.06
CA SER A 94 -12.72 18.42 7.49
C SER A 94 -11.69 18.39 6.35
N ASP A 95 -10.79 17.40 6.33
CA ASP A 95 -9.77 17.31 5.28
C ASP A 95 -10.36 17.03 3.90
N VAL A 96 -11.60 16.53 3.83
CA VAL A 96 -12.32 16.32 2.56
C VAL A 96 -12.46 17.62 1.77
N TYR A 97 -12.58 18.77 2.44
CA TYR A 97 -12.71 20.07 1.76
C TYR A 97 -11.42 20.55 1.10
N ASN A 98 -10.28 19.91 1.40
CA ASN A 98 -8.99 20.20 0.77
C ASN A 98 -8.80 19.48 -0.58
N ILE A 99 -9.75 18.63 -0.99
CA ILE A 99 -9.68 17.94 -2.28
C ILE A 99 -9.70 18.98 -3.42
N LYS A 100 -8.66 18.94 -4.27
CA LYS A 100 -8.54 19.83 -5.43
C LYS A 100 -9.69 19.59 -6.42
N GLY A 101 -10.24 20.69 -6.93
CA GLY A 101 -11.27 20.65 -7.97
C GLY A 101 -12.68 20.29 -7.48
N LEU A 102 -12.97 20.38 -6.17
CA LEU A 102 -14.34 20.28 -5.67
C LEU A 102 -15.21 21.43 -6.22
N LYS A 103 -16.30 21.06 -6.88
CA LYS A 103 -17.36 21.97 -7.35
C LYS A 103 -18.25 22.38 -6.17
N ASP A 104 -18.92 23.53 -6.27
CA ASP A 104 -19.74 24.02 -5.16
C ASP A 104 -20.92 23.11 -4.83
N ALA A 105 -21.54 22.49 -5.85
CA ALA A 105 -22.56 21.47 -5.65
C ALA A 105 -22.03 20.24 -4.88
N GLU A 106 -20.78 19.85 -5.11
CA GLU A 106 -20.15 18.72 -4.39
C GLU A 106 -19.84 19.12 -2.95
N LYS A 107 -19.31 20.33 -2.71
CA LYS A 107 -19.09 20.85 -1.35
C LYS A 107 -20.40 20.92 -0.57
N ALA A 108 -21.48 21.38 -1.20
CA ALA A 108 -22.81 21.43 -0.58
C ALA A 108 -23.34 20.04 -0.25
N ALA A 109 -23.15 19.06 -1.14
CA ALA A 109 -23.52 17.66 -0.88
C ALA A 109 -22.71 17.08 0.30
N ILE A 110 -21.40 17.31 0.33
CA ILE A 110 -20.52 16.88 1.43
C ILE A 110 -21.00 17.50 2.74
N LYS A 111 -21.27 18.82 2.74
CA LYS A 111 -21.73 19.53 3.94
C LYS A 111 -23.06 19.00 4.47
N LYS A 112 -24.01 18.70 3.57
CA LYS A 112 -25.33 18.16 3.93
C LYS A 112 -25.24 16.84 4.71
N TYR A 113 -24.25 16.01 4.41
CA TYR A 113 -24.08 14.70 5.05
C TYR A 113 -22.84 14.61 5.94
N GLU A 114 -22.16 15.72 6.23
CA GLU A 114 -20.89 15.74 6.97
C GLU A 114 -21.02 15.05 8.34
N SER A 115 -22.16 15.23 9.02
CA SER A 115 -22.45 14.58 10.29
C SER A 115 -22.54 13.06 10.21
N ARG A 116 -22.62 12.47 9.00
CA ARG A 116 -22.60 11.01 8.78
C ARG A 116 -21.19 10.48 8.60
N PHE A 117 -20.21 11.32 8.32
CA PHE A 117 -18.84 10.88 8.05
C PHE A 117 -18.05 10.71 9.34
N ILE A 118 -17.20 9.70 9.35
CA ILE A 118 -16.16 9.45 10.35
C ILE A 118 -14.88 9.04 9.62
N THR A 119 -13.74 9.12 10.30
CA THR A 119 -12.44 8.71 9.78
C THR A 119 -11.85 7.68 10.74
N LEU A 120 -11.86 6.41 10.36
CA LEU A 120 -11.11 5.38 11.08
C LEU A 120 -9.73 5.18 10.47
N GLU A 121 -8.90 4.39 11.16
CA GLU A 121 -7.60 3.99 10.65
C GLU A 121 -7.76 3.26 9.30
N PRO A 122 -6.99 3.63 8.25
CA PRO A 122 -7.08 2.96 6.96
C PRO A 122 -6.67 1.48 7.07
N ALA A 123 -7.62 0.58 6.85
CA ALA A 123 -7.41 -0.85 6.86
C ALA A 123 -7.03 -1.34 5.45
N PRO A 124 -5.83 -1.92 5.25
CA PRO A 124 -5.33 -2.28 3.92
C PRO A 124 -6.29 -3.14 3.09
N MET A 125 -7.03 -4.04 3.75
CA MET A 125 -8.01 -4.93 3.14
C MET A 125 -9.21 -4.21 2.49
N TYR A 126 -9.52 -2.96 2.90
CA TYR A 126 -10.66 -2.21 2.38
C TYR A 126 -10.24 -1.02 1.51
N VAL A 127 -9.08 -0.41 1.79
CA VAL A 127 -8.61 0.78 1.08
C VAL A 127 -8.45 0.54 -0.43
N ILE A 128 -7.98 -0.65 -0.80
CA ILE A 128 -7.76 -1.05 -2.21
C ILE A 128 -9.09 -1.10 -2.98
N ASP A 129 -10.15 -1.53 -2.32
CA ASP A 129 -11.45 -1.82 -2.93
C ASP A 129 -12.42 -0.64 -2.82
N ARG A 130 -11.93 0.56 -2.49
CA ARG A 130 -12.77 1.77 -2.34
C ARG A 130 -13.49 2.17 -3.62
N MET A 131 -12.93 1.87 -4.79
CA MET A 131 -13.58 2.11 -6.08
C MET A 131 -14.43 0.93 -6.53
N ASN A 132 -13.90 -0.28 -6.38
CA ASN A 132 -14.55 -1.49 -6.84
C ASN A 132 -14.26 -2.62 -5.84
N ASN A 133 -15.30 -3.08 -5.15
CA ASN A 133 -15.23 -4.18 -4.19
C ASN A 133 -15.81 -5.48 -4.75
N GLY A 134 -15.92 -5.61 -6.08
CA GLY A 134 -16.43 -6.81 -6.74
C GLY A 134 -17.93 -7.07 -6.54
N LEU A 135 -18.64 -6.19 -5.84
CA LEU A 135 -20.05 -6.36 -5.54
C LEU A 135 -20.92 -5.57 -6.54
N TYR A 136 -21.56 -6.29 -7.45
CA TYR A 136 -22.51 -5.74 -8.42
C TYR A 136 -23.93 -6.24 -8.12
N ARG A 137 -24.94 -5.52 -8.63
CA ARG A 137 -26.36 -5.88 -8.53
C ARG A 137 -26.98 -5.72 -9.90
#